data_AF-A0A382HVM8-F1
#
_entry.id   AF-A0A382HVM8-F1
#
_cell.length_a   1.000
_cell.length_b   1.000
_cell.length_c   1.000
_cell.angle_alpha   90.00
_cell.angle_beta   90.00
_cell.angle_gamma   90.00
#
_symmetry.space_group_name_H-M   'P 1'
#
loop_
_entity.id
_entity.type
_entity.pdbx_description
1 polymer ?
#
loop_
_entity_poly.entity_id
_entity_poly.type
_entity_poly.pdbx_seq_one_letter_code
_entity_poly.pdbx_strand_id
1 'polypeptide(L)'
;MFVGMLILSVFGITFSLKAVERPIEVECPLGGSNAKGWVILGSYHSGVGLDGKQYGAHVQPNPPPECPDNGFLVYKENFSESELIQLRKYIFSEEYQSMWKNTAPAFYRLAKIYEYMGESITDHYYHYVIATWEYDYPPFGKKYSFYTLEAIEVLKKTIGIMRSNLLSETQFVEVHYLLAEL
;
A
#
# COMPACT_ATOMS: atom_id res chain seq x y z
N MET A 1 50.69 35.45 29.87
CA MET A 1 49.64 36.25 29.22
C MET A 1 48.81 35.28 28.38
N PHE A 2 47.61 34.95 28.85
CA PHE A 2 46.72 33.94 28.29
C PHE A 2 45.96 34.51 27.07
N VAL A 3 45.89 33.76 25.97
CA VAL A 3 44.74 33.80 25.06
C VAL A 3 44.48 32.38 24.56
N GLY A 4 43.66 31.63 25.29
CA GLY A 4 43.10 30.36 24.83
C GLY A 4 41.86 30.65 23.99
N MET A 5 41.92 30.38 22.69
CA MET A 5 40.80 30.55 21.78
C MET A 5 39.86 29.34 21.90
N LEU A 6 38.75 29.54 22.62
CA LEU A 6 37.68 28.56 22.78
C LEU A 6 36.86 28.50 21.49
N ILE A 7 37.09 27.46 20.68
CA ILE A 7 36.27 27.17 19.50
C ILE A 7 34.99 26.48 20.00
N LEU A 8 33.90 27.24 20.10
CA LEU A 8 32.55 26.70 20.29
C LEU A 8 32.12 26.01 18.99
N SER A 9 32.32 24.69 18.91
CA SER A 9 31.72 23.88 17.86
C SER A 9 30.21 23.77 18.12
N VAL A 10 29.42 24.54 17.37
CA VAL A 10 27.96 24.37 17.31
C VAL A 10 27.67 23.04 16.63
N PHE A 11 27.49 21.97 17.43
CA PHE A 11 26.87 20.74 16.95
C PHE A 11 25.40 21.06 16.66
N GLY A 12 25.10 21.37 15.39
CA GLY A 12 23.73 21.45 14.93
C GLY A 12 23.07 20.08 15.08
N ILE A 13 22.16 19.94 16.04
CA ILE A 13 21.31 18.76 16.15
C ILE A 13 20.32 18.84 14.99
N THR A 14 20.60 18.14 13.90
CA THR A 14 19.62 17.93 12.83
C THR A 14 18.54 17.00 13.38
N PHE A 15 17.41 17.55 13.81
CA PHE A 15 16.21 16.77 14.05
C PHE A 15 15.68 16.28 12.71
N SER A 16 16.02 15.05 12.31
CA SER A 16 15.30 14.37 11.25
C SER A 16 13.92 13.97 11.79
N LEU A 17 12.88 14.68 11.36
CA LEU A 17 11.50 14.25 11.54
C LEU A 17 11.33 12.94 10.76
N LYS A 18 11.33 11.80 11.44
CA LYS A 18 11.05 10.49 10.86
C LYS A 18 9.69 9.99 11.35
N ALA A 19 9.09 9.10 10.57
CA ALA A 19 7.98 8.27 11.01
C ALA A 19 8.24 7.63 12.36
N VAL A 20 7.33 7.89 13.30
CA VAL A 20 7.30 7.15 14.56
C VAL A 20 6.56 5.87 14.22
N GLU A 21 7.33 4.85 13.85
CA GLU A 21 6.80 3.54 13.50
C GLU A 21 7.28 2.52 14.52
N ARG A 22 6.48 1.47 14.69
CA ARG A 22 6.83 0.33 15.53
C ARG A 22 6.67 -0.94 14.73
N PRO A 23 7.69 -1.83 14.73
CA PRO A 23 7.54 -3.13 14.11
C PRO A 23 6.46 -3.92 14.86
N ILE A 24 5.66 -4.66 14.10
CA ILE A 24 4.69 -5.60 14.63
C ILE A 24 4.90 -6.97 14.03
N GLU A 25 4.57 -7.98 14.82
CA GLU A 25 4.46 -9.36 14.39
C GLU A 25 3.07 -9.86 14.74
N VAL A 26 2.42 -10.51 13.78
CA VAL A 26 1.11 -11.16 13.96
C VAL A 26 1.19 -12.59 13.47
N GLU A 27 0.38 -13.47 14.03
CA GLU A 27 0.33 -14.87 13.59
C GLU A 27 -0.05 -14.95 12.11
N CYS A 28 0.65 -15.78 11.32
CA CYS A 28 0.30 -16.00 9.93
C CYS A 28 -0.88 -17.00 9.83
N PRO A 29 -2.08 -16.60 9.38
CA PRO A 29 -3.26 -17.47 9.40
C PRO A 29 -3.14 -18.71 8.50
N LEU A 30 -2.23 -18.66 7.52
CA LEU A 30 -1.99 -19.77 6.60
C LEU A 30 -0.88 -20.73 7.08
N GLY A 31 -0.29 -20.44 8.25
CA GLY A 31 0.82 -21.18 8.84
C GLY A 31 2.19 -20.67 8.40
N GLY A 32 3.22 -21.10 9.12
CA GLY A 32 4.60 -20.61 8.98
C GLY A 32 4.99 -19.64 10.09
N SER A 33 6.02 -18.85 9.83
CA SER A 33 6.51 -17.80 10.71
C SER A 33 5.54 -16.62 10.77
N ASN A 34 5.59 -15.86 11.87
CA ASN A 34 4.77 -14.67 12.04
C ASN A 34 4.94 -13.67 10.91
N ALA A 35 3.83 -13.08 10.49
CA ALA A 35 3.80 -11.99 9.53
C ALA A 35 4.39 -10.73 10.15
N LYS A 36 5.21 -10.01 9.38
CA LYS A 36 5.95 -8.85 9.83
C LYS A 36 5.45 -7.59 9.15
N GLY A 37 5.30 -6.52 9.91
CA GLY A 37 4.85 -5.23 9.40
C GLY A 37 5.21 -4.09 10.32
N TRP A 38 4.65 -2.92 10.03
CA TRP A 38 4.89 -1.69 10.77
C TRP A 38 3.58 -0.99 11.08
N VAL A 39 3.41 -0.53 12.32
CA VAL A 39 2.31 0.38 12.67
C VAL A 39 2.85 1.79 12.81
N ILE A 40 2.07 2.74 12.33
CA ILE A 40 2.39 4.16 12.44
C ILE A 40 1.84 4.66 13.77
N LEU A 41 2.72 5.14 14.64
CA LEU A 41 2.39 5.77 15.92
C LEU A 41 2.31 7.30 15.79
N GLY A 42 2.91 7.87 14.75
CA GLY A 42 2.86 9.30 14.47
C GLY A 42 3.37 9.61 13.07
N SER A 43 2.63 10.48 12.36
CA SER A 43 2.97 10.91 11.01
C SER A 43 2.96 12.43 10.83
N TYR A 44 3.80 12.90 9.92
CA TYR A 44 3.85 14.29 9.45
C TYR A 44 3.85 14.32 7.92
N HIS A 45 2.96 15.13 7.34
CA HIS A 45 2.84 15.27 5.89
C HIS A 45 3.04 16.72 5.51
N SER A 46 3.87 16.96 4.49
CA SER A 46 4.08 18.29 3.91
C SER A 46 3.05 18.61 2.81
N GLY A 47 2.33 17.61 2.31
CA GLY A 47 1.30 17.79 1.29
C GLY A 47 0.62 16.49 0.90
N VAL A 48 -0.36 16.60 0.00
CA VAL A 48 -1.11 15.47 -0.56
C VAL A 48 -1.25 15.70 -2.06
N GLY A 49 -0.98 14.68 -2.86
CA GLY A 49 -1.20 14.65 -4.30
C GLY A 49 -2.67 14.59 -4.66
N LEU A 50 -3.00 14.92 -5.90
CA LEU A 50 -4.37 14.84 -6.40
C LEU A 50 -4.86 13.39 -6.50
N ASP A 51 -3.93 12.44 -6.59
CA ASP A 51 -4.17 11.01 -6.47
C ASP A 51 -4.36 10.53 -5.01
N GLY A 52 -4.28 11.43 -4.03
CA GLY A 52 -4.36 11.13 -2.60
C GLY A 52 -3.02 10.72 -1.96
N LYS A 53 -1.93 10.66 -2.74
CA LYS A 53 -0.60 10.28 -2.21
C LYS A 53 -0.10 11.30 -1.21
N GLN A 54 0.22 10.85 0.00
CA GLN A 54 0.78 11.74 1.01
C GLN A 54 2.27 11.99 0.76
N TYR A 55 2.67 13.27 0.71
CA TYR A 55 4.06 13.71 0.60
C TYR A 55 4.58 14.18 1.95
N GLY A 56 5.84 13.89 2.25
CA GLY A 56 6.51 14.32 3.47
C GLY A 56 7.56 13.32 3.90
N ALA A 57 7.99 13.41 5.15
CA ALA A 57 8.93 12.44 5.74
C ALA A 57 8.29 11.06 6.00
N HIS A 58 7.01 10.89 5.65
CA HIS A 58 6.17 9.74 5.93
C HIS A 58 5.37 9.41 4.67
N VAL A 59 5.56 8.21 4.14
CA VAL A 59 4.79 7.71 2.99
C VAL A 59 3.77 6.72 3.55
N GLN A 60 2.50 7.08 3.50
CA GLN A 60 1.37 6.22 3.87
C GLN A 60 0.58 5.83 2.62
N PRO A 61 -0.21 4.74 2.67
CA PRO A 61 -0.36 3.80 3.79
C PRO A 61 0.77 2.76 3.89
N ASN A 62 1.00 2.24 5.10
CA ASN A 62 1.83 1.04 5.28
C ASN A 62 1.02 -0.20 4.85
N PRO A 63 1.64 -1.16 4.15
CA PRO A 63 0.95 -2.39 3.80
C PRO A 63 0.64 -3.23 5.04
N PRO A 64 -0.34 -4.13 4.97
CA PRO A 64 -0.57 -5.12 6.03
C PRO A 64 0.69 -5.95 6.31
N PRO A 65 0.83 -6.52 7.52
CA PRO A 65 1.91 -7.43 7.83
C PRO A 65 1.99 -8.59 6.83
N GLU A 66 3.20 -8.92 6.39
CA GLU A 66 3.43 -9.93 5.37
C GLU A 66 4.04 -11.20 5.98
N CYS A 67 3.44 -12.36 5.71
CA CYS A 67 3.98 -13.66 6.07
C CYS A 67 5.25 -13.97 5.25
N PRO A 68 6.42 -14.13 5.89
CA PRO A 68 7.68 -14.25 5.17
C PRO A 68 7.82 -15.57 4.38
N ASP A 69 7.06 -16.61 4.76
CA ASP A 69 7.20 -17.94 4.15
C ASP A 69 6.31 -18.16 2.92
N ASN A 70 5.24 -17.36 2.75
CA ASN A 70 4.26 -17.54 1.69
C ASN A 70 3.78 -16.24 1.02
N GLY A 71 4.19 -15.07 1.53
CA GLY A 71 3.85 -13.77 0.99
C GLY A 71 2.45 -13.26 1.30
N PHE A 72 1.67 -13.99 2.12
CA PHE A 72 0.32 -13.56 2.47
C PHE A 72 0.32 -12.25 3.27
N LEU A 73 -0.52 -11.31 2.86
CA LEU A 73 -0.74 -10.05 3.55
C LEU A 73 -1.89 -10.23 4.55
N VAL A 74 -1.61 -10.12 5.84
CA VAL A 74 -2.60 -10.29 6.92
C VAL A 74 -3.42 -9.01 7.05
N TYR A 75 -4.41 -8.86 6.17
CA TYR A 75 -5.17 -7.61 5.96
C TYR A 75 -6.37 -7.42 6.91
N LYS A 76 -6.71 -8.42 7.71
CA LYS A 76 -7.76 -8.34 8.72
C LYS A 76 -7.44 -9.20 9.94
N GLU A 77 -8.10 -8.91 11.04
CA GLU A 77 -7.83 -9.58 12.33
C GLU A 77 -8.32 -11.02 12.36
N ASN A 78 -9.48 -11.30 11.76
CA ASN A 78 -10.15 -12.59 11.85
C ASN A 78 -10.55 -13.12 10.47
N PHE A 79 -10.26 -14.39 10.23
CA PHE A 79 -10.65 -15.12 9.04
C PHE A 79 -11.53 -16.31 9.45
N SER A 80 -12.60 -16.54 8.69
CA SER A 80 -13.37 -17.77 8.79
C SER A 80 -12.62 -18.93 8.14
N GLU A 81 -12.94 -20.16 8.54
CA GLU A 81 -12.36 -21.37 7.95
C GLU A 81 -12.57 -21.45 6.43
N SER A 82 -13.75 -21.06 5.94
CA SER A 82 -14.02 -21.04 4.51
C SER A 82 -13.15 -20.04 3.75
N GLU A 83 -12.87 -18.88 4.34
CA GLU A 83 -11.94 -17.91 3.76
C GLU A 83 -10.52 -18.45 3.75
N LEU A 84 -10.05 -19.05 4.85
CA LEU A 84 -8.70 -19.62 4.93
C LEU A 84 -8.49 -20.73 3.91
N ILE A 85 -9.49 -21.57 3.63
CA ILE A 85 -9.42 -22.60 2.60
C ILE A 85 -9.22 -21.97 1.21
N GLN A 86 -10.01 -20.93 0.88
CA GLN A 86 -9.90 -20.25 -0.41
C GLN A 86 -8.59 -19.48 -0.55
N LEU A 87 -8.21 -18.73 0.49
CA LEU A 87 -6.94 -18.00 0.55
C LEU A 87 -5.76 -18.95 0.42
N ARG A 88 -5.77 -20.09 1.11
CA ARG A 88 -4.71 -21.10 0.96
C ARG A 88 -4.58 -21.57 -0.49
N LYS A 89 -5.70 -21.80 -1.18
CA LYS A 89 -5.66 -22.17 -2.61
C LYS A 89 -5.02 -21.08 -3.47
N TYR A 90 -5.36 -19.81 -3.23
CA TYR A 90 -4.83 -18.71 -4.03
C TYR A 90 -3.38 -18.34 -3.71
N ILE A 91 -3.06 -18.17 -2.43
CA ILE A 91 -1.73 -17.73 -1.98
C ILE A 91 -0.66 -18.74 -2.40
N PHE A 92 -0.96 -20.04 -2.37
CA PHE A 92 -0.04 -21.08 -2.81
C PHE A 92 -0.10 -21.38 -4.32
N SER A 93 -0.91 -20.66 -5.09
CA SER A 93 -0.96 -20.80 -6.55
C SER A 93 0.30 -20.23 -7.22
N GLU A 94 0.60 -20.71 -8.42
CA GLU A 94 1.70 -20.19 -9.23
C GLU A 94 1.55 -18.70 -9.54
N GLU A 95 0.32 -18.26 -9.82
CA GLU A 95 -0.01 -16.87 -10.11
C GLU A 95 0.41 -15.94 -8.97
N TYR A 96 -0.05 -16.20 -7.74
CA TYR A 96 0.28 -15.38 -6.58
C TYR A 96 1.76 -15.46 -6.22
N GLN A 97 2.31 -16.69 -6.20
CA GLN A 97 3.71 -16.91 -5.87
C GLN A 97 4.66 -16.23 -6.86
N SER A 98 4.30 -16.17 -8.14
CA SER A 98 5.07 -15.43 -9.15
C SER A 98 5.05 -13.93 -8.87
N MET A 99 3.88 -13.34 -8.57
CA MET A 99 3.80 -11.92 -8.21
C MET A 99 4.64 -11.59 -6.98
N TRP A 100 4.52 -12.41 -5.94
CA TRP A 100 5.26 -12.23 -4.69
C TRP A 100 6.78 -12.32 -4.90
N LYS A 101 7.27 -13.37 -5.56
CA LYS A 101 8.70 -13.57 -5.83
C LYS A 101 9.30 -12.51 -6.76
N ASN A 102 8.49 -11.93 -7.65
CA ASN A 102 8.89 -10.82 -8.51
C ASN A 102 8.73 -9.43 -7.87
N THR A 103 8.52 -9.41 -6.55
CA THR A 103 8.41 -8.20 -5.72
C THR A 103 7.34 -7.24 -6.25
N ALA A 104 6.17 -7.77 -6.61
CA ALA A 104 5.02 -6.93 -6.93
C ALA A 104 4.58 -6.13 -5.68
N PRO A 105 4.10 -4.89 -5.86
CA PRO A 105 3.63 -4.03 -4.78
C PRO A 105 2.70 -4.75 -3.82
N ALA A 106 2.84 -4.46 -2.53
CA ALA A 106 2.02 -5.11 -1.52
C ALA A 106 0.54 -4.78 -1.74
N PHE A 107 0.23 -3.52 -2.04
CA PHE A 107 -1.15 -3.13 -2.33
C PHE A 107 -1.70 -3.70 -3.64
N TYR A 108 -0.86 -3.95 -4.65
CA TYR A 108 -1.28 -4.67 -5.85
C TYR A 108 -1.66 -6.11 -5.49
N ARG A 109 -0.78 -6.84 -4.79
CA ARG A 109 -1.06 -8.20 -4.33
C ARG A 109 -2.28 -8.28 -3.44
N LEU A 110 -2.49 -7.27 -2.58
CA LEU A 110 -3.69 -7.15 -1.75
C LEU A 110 -4.94 -7.02 -2.61
N ALA A 111 -4.93 -6.15 -3.62
CA ALA A 111 -6.05 -6.02 -4.55
C ALA A 111 -6.38 -7.34 -5.25
N LYS A 112 -5.35 -8.08 -5.71
CA LYS A 112 -5.56 -9.41 -6.32
C LYS A 112 -6.13 -10.44 -5.35
N ILE A 113 -5.79 -10.36 -4.05
CA ILE A 113 -6.44 -11.18 -3.01
C ILE A 113 -7.93 -10.84 -2.93
N TYR A 114 -8.30 -9.56 -2.84
CA TYR A 114 -9.71 -9.14 -2.82
C TYR A 114 -10.48 -9.63 -4.05
N GLU A 115 -9.90 -9.49 -5.25
CA GLU A 115 -10.49 -10.00 -6.49
C GLU A 115 -10.73 -11.52 -6.45
N TYR A 116 -9.74 -12.29 -6.00
CA TYR A 116 -9.88 -13.74 -5.90
C TYR A 116 -10.98 -14.15 -4.93
N MET A 117 -11.10 -13.42 -3.81
CA MET A 117 -12.13 -13.66 -2.78
C MET A 117 -13.53 -13.20 -3.23
N GLY A 118 -13.67 -12.62 -4.42
CA GLY A 118 -14.95 -12.22 -4.99
C GLY A 118 -15.48 -10.90 -4.44
N GLU A 119 -14.63 -10.10 -3.81
CA GLU A 119 -14.99 -8.80 -3.23
C GLU A 119 -15.29 -7.79 -4.34
N SER A 120 -16.20 -6.84 -4.08
CA SER A 120 -16.56 -5.84 -5.07
C SER A 120 -15.38 -4.92 -5.37
N ILE A 121 -15.14 -4.62 -6.64
CA ILE A 121 -14.07 -3.68 -7.04
C ILE A 121 -14.24 -2.29 -6.41
N THR A 122 -15.48 -1.89 -6.11
CA THR A 122 -15.79 -0.64 -5.39
C THR A 122 -15.13 -0.57 -4.01
N ASP A 123 -14.78 -1.71 -3.42
CA ASP A 123 -14.29 -1.79 -2.04
C ASP A 123 -12.76 -1.84 -1.99
N HIS A 124 -12.10 -2.11 -3.12
CA HIS A 124 -10.65 -2.32 -3.16
C HIS A 124 -9.94 -1.66 -4.36
N TYR A 125 -10.63 -0.89 -5.20
CA TYR A 125 -10.02 -0.19 -6.35
C TYR A 125 -8.84 0.70 -5.93
N TYR A 126 -8.90 1.31 -4.75
CA TYR A 126 -7.89 2.25 -4.30
C TYR A 126 -6.53 1.57 -4.03
N HIS A 127 -6.52 0.27 -3.74
CA HIS A 127 -5.27 -0.49 -3.62
C HIS A 127 -4.46 -0.51 -4.92
N TYR A 128 -5.12 -0.46 -6.08
CA TYR A 128 -4.43 -0.32 -7.36
C TYR A 128 -3.79 1.06 -7.52
N VAL A 129 -4.46 2.12 -7.08
CA VAL A 129 -3.90 3.49 -7.08
C VAL A 129 -2.68 3.55 -6.18
N ILE A 130 -2.78 3.06 -4.95
CA ILE A 130 -1.66 3.02 -4.00
C ILE A 130 -0.48 2.22 -4.55
N ALA A 131 -0.73 1.12 -5.28
CA ALA A 131 0.35 0.33 -5.88
C ALA A 131 1.20 1.12 -6.89
N THR A 132 0.64 2.17 -7.51
CA THR A 132 1.41 3.06 -8.40
C THR A 132 2.41 3.92 -7.62
N TRP A 133 2.15 4.16 -6.33
CA TRP A 133 2.97 5.06 -5.50
C TRP A 133 4.32 4.47 -5.11
N GLU A 134 4.47 3.15 -5.18
CA GLU A 134 5.72 2.44 -4.86
C GLU A 134 6.81 2.66 -5.91
N TYR A 135 6.49 3.20 -7.09
CA TYR A 135 7.44 3.50 -8.14
C TYR A 135 7.50 5.01 -8.40
N ASP A 136 8.71 5.50 -8.70
CA ASP A 136 8.91 6.90 -9.07
C ASP A 136 8.20 7.23 -10.39
N TYR A 137 7.69 8.45 -10.47
CA TYR A 137 6.99 9.01 -11.64
C TYR A 137 7.90 8.95 -12.89
N PRO A 138 7.34 8.83 -14.12
CA PRO A 138 8.10 8.79 -15.36
C PRO A 138 9.19 9.88 -15.44
N PRO A 139 10.33 9.59 -16.09
CA PRO A 139 10.50 8.59 -17.17
C PRO A 139 11.01 7.18 -16.75
N PHE A 140 10.99 6.78 -15.47
CA PHE A 140 11.97 5.78 -14.98
C PHE A 140 11.51 4.35 -14.67
N GLY A 141 10.37 3.84 -15.15
CA GLY A 141 10.13 2.39 -14.98
C GLY A 141 8.97 1.76 -15.75
N LYS A 142 9.26 0.70 -16.52
CA LYS A 142 8.23 -0.19 -17.13
C LYS A 142 7.21 -0.70 -16.10
N LYS A 143 7.63 -0.85 -14.84
CA LYS A 143 6.77 -1.27 -13.72
C LYS A 143 5.75 -0.20 -13.34
N TYR A 144 6.12 1.08 -13.29
CA TYR A 144 5.16 2.18 -13.04
C TYR A 144 4.05 2.14 -14.08
N SER A 145 4.40 2.14 -15.38
CA SER A 145 3.42 2.10 -16.47
C SER A 145 2.49 0.90 -16.40
N PHE A 146 2.98 -0.27 -15.99
CA PHE A 146 2.13 -1.46 -15.83
C PHE A 146 1.07 -1.25 -14.75
N TYR A 147 1.44 -0.83 -13.53
CA TYR A 147 0.48 -0.66 -12.44
C TYR A 147 -0.47 0.53 -12.68
N THR A 148 0.00 1.59 -13.36
CA THR A 148 -0.87 2.70 -13.78
C THR A 148 -1.96 2.22 -14.74
N LEU A 149 -1.62 1.38 -15.73
CA LEU A 149 -2.61 0.83 -16.66
C LEU A 149 -3.63 -0.08 -15.94
N GLU A 150 -3.16 -0.92 -15.01
CA GLU A 150 -4.06 -1.74 -14.19
C GLU A 150 -5.02 -0.86 -13.36
N ALA A 151 -4.52 0.19 -12.74
CA ALA A 151 -5.32 1.14 -11.98
C ALA A 151 -6.35 1.88 -12.85
N ILE A 152 -5.97 2.34 -14.04
CA ILE A 152 -6.88 3.00 -15.00
C ILE A 152 -8.05 2.09 -15.37
N GLU A 153 -7.78 0.83 -15.71
CA GLU A 153 -8.84 -0.11 -16.11
C GLU A 153 -9.78 -0.43 -14.95
N VAL A 154 -9.24 -0.57 -13.74
CA VAL A 154 -10.02 -0.77 -12.51
C VAL A 154 -10.91 0.43 -12.19
N LEU A 155 -10.40 1.66 -12.32
CA LEU A 155 -11.17 2.88 -12.07
C LEU A 155 -12.31 3.03 -13.10
N LYS A 156 -12.05 2.77 -14.39
CA LYS A 156 -13.10 2.75 -15.43
C LYS A 156 -14.20 1.76 -15.11
N LYS A 157 -13.83 0.53 -14.70
CA LYS A 157 -14.79 -0.50 -14.29
C LYS A 157 -15.63 -0.05 -13.09
N THR A 158 -14.97 0.56 -12.10
CA THR A 158 -15.61 1.09 -10.89
C THR A 158 -16.64 2.17 -11.22
N ILE A 159 -16.28 3.13 -12.09
CA ILE A 159 -17.20 4.16 -12.60
C ILE A 159 -18.42 3.54 -13.27
N GLY A 160 -18.22 2.51 -14.10
CA GLY A 160 -19.31 1.80 -14.77
C GLY A 160 -20.33 1.20 -13.80
N ILE A 161 -19.85 0.58 -12.71
CA ILE A 161 -20.68 -0.01 -11.64
C ILE A 161 -21.37 1.09 -10.82
N MET A 162 -20.66 2.15 -10.44
CA MET A 162 -21.26 3.23 -9.64
C MET A 162 -22.39 3.93 -10.40
N ARG A 163 -22.22 4.14 -11.70
CA ARG A 163 -23.25 4.72 -12.56
C ARG A 163 -24.51 3.84 -12.65
N SER A 164 -24.38 2.52 -12.61
CA SER A 164 -25.56 1.62 -12.67
C SER A 164 -26.30 1.52 -11.34
N ASN A 165 -25.61 1.72 -10.22
CA ASN A 165 -26.13 1.39 -8.89
C ASN A 165 -26.55 2.61 -8.04
N LEU A 166 -26.53 3.83 -8.59
CA LEU A 166 -26.83 5.08 -7.85
C LEU A 166 -26.06 5.17 -6.52
N LEU A 167 -24.78 4.72 -6.53
CA LEU A 167 -23.91 4.83 -5.37
C LEU A 167 -23.63 6.31 -5.03
N SER A 168 -23.17 6.57 -3.81
CA SER A 168 -22.87 7.92 -3.27
C SER A 168 -22.21 8.83 -4.31
N GLU A 169 -22.82 9.99 -4.58
CA GLU A 169 -22.29 11.00 -5.51
C GLU A 169 -20.84 11.38 -5.18
N THR A 170 -20.49 11.40 -3.89
CA THR A 170 -19.13 11.72 -3.42
C THR A 170 -18.10 10.68 -3.85
N GLN A 171 -18.39 9.38 -3.71
CA GLN A 171 -17.47 8.31 -4.13
C GLN A 171 -17.31 8.29 -5.65
N PHE A 172 -18.39 8.54 -6.37
CA PHE A 172 -18.34 8.63 -7.83
C PHE A 172 -17.41 9.74 -8.29
N VAL A 173 -17.50 10.93 -7.68
CA VAL A 173 -16.64 12.07 -7.99
C VAL A 173 -15.17 11.77 -7.67
N GLU A 174 -14.89 11.16 -6.51
CA GLU A 174 -13.53 10.75 -6.12
C GLU A 174 -12.87 9.83 -7.17
N VAL A 175 -13.58 8.78 -7.60
CA VAL A 175 -13.05 7.84 -8.61
C VAL A 175 -12.76 8.52 -9.95
N HIS A 176 -13.56 9.52 -10.35
CA HIS A 176 -13.29 10.31 -11.55
C HIS A 176 -12.04 11.17 -11.41
N TYR A 177 -11.83 11.79 -10.25
CA TYR A 177 -10.62 12.58 -9.99
C TYR A 177 -9.38 11.68 -10.02
N LEU A 178 -9.40 10.53 -9.34
CA LEU A 178 -8.30 9.58 -9.35
C LEU A 178 -7.95 9.12 -10.78
N LEU A 179 -8.96 8.89 -11.62
CA LEU A 179 -8.74 8.51 -13.01
C LEU A 179 -8.10 9.62 -13.85
N ALA A 180 -8.34 10.89 -13.52
CA ALA A 180 -7.77 12.02 -14.24
C ALA A 180 -6.27 12.24 -13.91
N GLU A 181 -5.80 11.71 -12.78
CA GLU A 181 -4.42 11.86 -12.30
C GLU A 181 -3.46 10.75 -12.73
N LEU A 182 -3.99 9.67 -13.33
CA LEU A 182 -3.23 8.50 -13.80
C LEU A 182 -3.07 8.50 -15.33
#